data_AF-A0AAW2YM45-F1
#
_entry.id   AF-A0AAW2YM45-F1
#
_cell.length_a   1.000
_cell.length_b   1.000
_cell.length_c   1.000
_cell.angle_alpha   90.00
_cell.angle_beta   90.00
_cell.angle_gamma   90.00
#
_symmetry.space_group_name_H-M   'P 1'
#
loop_
_entity.id
_entity.type
_entity.pdbx_description
1 polymer ?
#
loop_
_entity_poly.entity_id
_entity_poly.type
_entity_poly.pdbx_seq_one_letter_code
_entity_poly.pdbx_strand_id
1 'polypeptide(L)'
;MKSTRRNTIVGSAGAIKDMETSRRIRPAKIRNFGEVPKNERLAQILAKSVKFKRDGQSKSLLWLLRLMSSIYKNKIDHDAQVSQSGVQRVDYIDPNVFDPLSSSPSSSSSVRMSLPEFLFEHLKQIYGAQKLVEEYAGSVIATIIKYRQVDRRVDIFGRFVNEDWDLPVLDLYLKTWIMVEDFKHGPEFCHQKPLDDMPKYARISKVRALYILKTLKRDLPTLIDQIVRLMEKRCEEVTEDEFKKAMIQAGYKYIPSQFNPMSLWGVDAVTARQVINKCDFLDIVCSVMSSTVSDEDERSIINEEVNKLEESDYISNLSNQKNMTGREPSPNPYGGWE
;
A
#
# COMPACT_ATOMS: atom_id res chain seq x y z
N MET A 1 18.34 37.09 -62.74
CA MET A 1 17.58 35.86 -63.07
C MET A 1 17.24 35.13 -61.78
N LYS A 2 15.97 35.18 -61.35
CA LYS A 2 15.50 34.55 -60.09
C LYS A 2 15.00 33.14 -60.42
N SER A 3 15.65 32.13 -59.83
CA SER A 3 15.29 30.72 -59.99
C SER A 3 14.33 30.30 -58.87
N THR A 4 13.09 30.04 -59.26
CA THR A 4 12.02 29.54 -58.38
C THR A 4 12.08 28.01 -58.35
N ARG A 5 12.59 27.42 -57.26
CA ARG A 5 12.44 25.98 -57.01
C ARG A 5 11.15 25.73 -56.24
N ARG A 6 10.17 25.12 -56.92
CA ARG A 6 8.99 24.50 -56.31
C ARG A 6 9.40 23.13 -55.78
N ASN A 7 9.25 22.90 -54.48
CA ASN A 7 9.32 21.55 -53.91
C ASN A 7 7.90 20.99 -53.80
N THR A 8 7.69 19.91 -54.54
CA THR A 8 6.49 19.08 -54.54
C THR A 8 6.49 18.20 -53.29
N ILE A 9 5.57 18.43 -52.37
CA ILE A 9 5.33 17.53 -51.23
C ILE A 9 4.39 16.43 -51.72
N VAL A 10 4.94 15.22 -51.90
CA VAL A 10 4.17 14.01 -52.15
C VAL A 10 3.75 13.45 -50.79
N GLY A 11 2.45 13.50 -50.50
CA GLY A 11 1.86 12.92 -49.30
C GLY A 11 1.85 11.39 -49.38
N SER A 12 2.55 10.73 -48.44
CA SER A 12 2.32 9.31 -48.17
C SER A 12 1.29 9.18 -47.04
N ALA A 13 0.06 8.86 -47.41
CA ALA A 13 -0.95 8.37 -46.48
C ALA A 13 -0.58 6.94 -46.05
N GLY A 14 0.33 6.83 -45.08
CA GLY A 14 0.62 5.59 -44.38
C GLY A 14 -0.42 5.37 -43.31
N ALA A 15 -1.32 4.41 -43.54
CA ALA A 15 -2.31 3.97 -42.57
C ALA A 15 -1.61 3.43 -41.31
N ILE A 16 -1.64 4.22 -40.24
CA ILE A 16 -1.35 3.77 -38.88
C ILE A 16 -2.57 2.95 -38.46
N LYS A 17 -2.49 1.63 -38.62
CA LYS A 17 -3.40 0.72 -37.92
C LYS A 17 -2.97 0.72 -36.46
N ASP A 18 -3.73 1.44 -35.65
CA ASP A 18 -3.65 1.36 -34.19
C ASP A 18 -3.75 -0.10 -33.76
N MET A 19 -2.61 -0.63 -33.31
CA MET A 19 -2.51 -1.95 -32.70
C MET A 19 -2.98 -1.81 -31.25
N GLU A 20 -4.29 -1.60 -31.11
CA GLU A 20 -5.00 -1.55 -29.84
C GLU A 20 -5.01 -2.97 -29.27
N THR A 21 -3.88 -3.33 -28.65
CA THR A 21 -3.70 -4.59 -27.95
C THR A 21 -4.47 -4.47 -26.64
N SER A 22 -5.80 -4.58 -26.75
CA SER A 22 -6.73 -4.76 -25.63
C SER A 22 -6.36 -6.03 -24.90
N ARG A 23 -5.35 -5.95 -24.02
CA ARG A 23 -5.16 -6.93 -22.96
C ARG A 23 -6.42 -6.87 -22.12
N ARG A 24 -7.29 -7.87 -22.31
CA ARG A 24 -8.42 -8.16 -21.43
C ARG A 24 -7.87 -8.40 -20.02
N ILE A 25 -7.71 -7.32 -19.26
CA ILE A 25 -7.62 -7.38 -17.82
C ILE A 25 -8.93 -8.03 -17.40
N ARG A 26 -8.87 -9.30 -16.98
CA ARG A 26 -10.05 -9.96 -16.40
C ARG A 26 -10.53 -9.03 -15.28
N PRO A 27 -11.80 -8.58 -15.27
CA PRO A 27 -12.29 -7.79 -14.17
C PRO A 27 -12.05 -8.61 -12.91
N ALA A 28 -11.19 -8.09 -12.03
CA ALA A 28 -10.98 -8.71 -10.73
C ALA A 28 -12.37 -8.86 -10.11
N LYS A 29 -12.65 -10.06 -9.58
CA LYS A 29 -13.91 -10.38 -8.90
C LYS A 29 -14.23 -9.22 -7.96
N ILE A 30 -15.27 -8.46 -8.29
CA ILE A 30 -15.67 -7.27 -7.55
C ILE A 30 -15.98 -7.76 -6.14
N ARG A 31 -15.08 -7.51 -5.18
CA ARG A 31 -15.45 -7.62 -3.77
C ARG A 31 -16.61 -6.63 -3.60
N ASN A 32 -17.74 -7.09 -3.08
CA ASN A 32 -18.88 -6.22 -2.83
C ASN A 32 -18.43 -5.17 -1.81
N PHE A 33 -18.07 -3.98 -2.27
CA PHE A 33 -17.62 -2.85 -1.45
C PHE A 33 -18.77 -2.17 -0.68
N GLY A 34 -19.74 -2.97 -0.24
CA GLY A 34 -20.72 -2.57 0.77
C GLY A 34 -20.14 -2.58 2.18
N GLU A 35 -18.86 -2.92 2.34
CA GLU A 35 -18.17 -2.86 3.63
C GLU A 35 -17.97 -1.41 4.05
N VAL A 36 -18.60 -1.07 5.17
CA VAL A 36 -18.45 0.19 5.88
C VAL A 36 -16.97 0.31 6.31
N PRO A 37 -16.29 1.46 6.12
CA PRO A 37 -14.91 1.62 6.58
C PRO A 37 -14.78 1.23 8.04
N LYS A 38 -13.68 0.56 8.40
CA LYS A 38 -13.41 0.21 9.81
C LYS A 38 -13.35 1.46 10.70
N ASN A 39 -12.82 2.55 10.15
CA ASN A 39 -12.83 3.84 10.80
C ASN A 39 -14.26 4.39 10.95
N GLU A 40 -14.79 4.37 12.18
CA GLU A 40 -16.17 4.78 12.47
C GLU A 40 -16.46 6.23 12.03
N ARG A 41 -15.48 7.13 12.16
CA ARG A 41 -15.64 8.53 11.75
C ARG A 41 -15.79 8.65 10.23
N LEU A 42 -14.97 7.94 9.45
CA LEU A 42 -15.15 7.89 7.99
C LEU A 42 -16.44 7.19 7.61
N ALA A 43 -16.83 6.13 8.31
CA ALA A 43 -18.11 5.45 8.11
C ALA A 43 -19.30 6.39 8.33
N GLN A 44 -19.26 7.21 9.38
CA GLN A 44 -20.29 8.22 9.64
C GLN A 44 -20.30 9.31 8.56
N ILE A 45 -19.12 9.77 8.11
CA ILE A 45 -19.05 10.72 6.99
C ILE A 45 -19.57 10.09 5.71
N LEU A 46 -19.31 8.81 5.47
CA LEU A 46 -19.86 8.08 4.34
C LEU A 46 -21.37 7.94 4.44
N ALA A 47 -21.90 7.55 5.59
CA ALA A 47 -23.33 7.45 5.81
C ALA A 47 -24.03 8.80 5.60
N LYS A 48 -23.37 9.89 6.01
CA LYS A 48 -23.83 11.26 5.72
C LYS A 48 -23.70 11.59 4.23
N SER A 49 -22.56 11.31 3.60
CA SER A 49 -22.26 11.66 2.20
C SER A 49 -23.08 10.85 1.20
N VAL A 50 -23.48 9.62 1.52
CA VAL A 50 -24.45 8.83 0.73
C VAL A 50 -25.81 9.52 0.68
N LYS A 51 -26.19 10.29 1.71
CA LYS A 51 -27.38 11.16 1.68
C LYS A 51 -27.15 12.44 0.87
N PHE A 52 -25.91 12.88 0.71
CA PHE A 52 -25.53 13.98 -0.20
C PHE A 52 -25.44 13.46 -1.65
N LYS A 53 -26.57 13.56 -2.37
CA LYS A 53 -26.83 13.08 -3.73
C LYS A 53 -25.63 12.90 -4.70
N ARG A 54 -25.68 11.71 -5.33
CA ARG A 54 -24.78 11.00 -6.26
C ARG A 54 -24.03 11.72 -7.38
N ASP A 55 -24.32 12.97 -7.77
CA ASP A 55 -23.75 13.50 -9.04
C ASP A 55 -22.97 14.82 -8.92
N GLY A 56 -23.02 15.52 -7.77
CA GLY A 56 -22.48 16.87 -7.65
C GLY A 56 -21.10 17.02 -6.96
N GLN A 57 -20.66 16.00 -6.20
CA GLN A 57 -19.50 16.18 -5.29
C GLN A 57 -18.23 15.44 -5.67
N SER A 58 -18.28 14.48 -6.61
CA SER A 58 -17.03 13.85 -7.08
C SER A 58 -16.16 14.89 -7.79
N LYS A 59 -14.92 15.03 -7.36
CA LYS A 59 -13.94 15.93 -8.00
C LYS A 59 -13.31 15.23 -9.20
N SER A 60 -12.44 15.94 -9.93
CA SER A 60 -11.67 15.33 -11.02
C SER A 60 -10.63 14.35 -10.48
N LEU A 61 -10.22 13.39 -11.30
CA LEU A 61 -9.11 12.49 -10.96
C LEU A 61 -7.83 13.28 -10.65
N LEU A 62 -7.53 14.31 -11.44
CA LEU A 62 -6.37 15.18 -11.23
C LEU A 62 -6.38 15.84 -9.85
N TRP A 63 -7.54 16.34 -9.41
CA TRP A 63 -7.68 16.93 -8.08
C TRP A 63 -7.33 15.92 -6.99
N LEU A 64 -7.83 14.68 -7.09
CA LEU A 64 -7.55 13.64 -6.11
C LEU A 64 -6.06 13.26 -6.11
N LEU A 65 -5.44 13.11 -7.29
CA LEU A 65 -4.02 12.78 -7.39
C LEU A 65 -3.11 13.86 -6.78
N ARG A 66 -3.45 15.14 -6.98
CA ARG A 66 -2.73 16.26 -6.36
C ARG A 66 -2.88 16.25 -4.84
N LEU A 67 -4.10 16.04 -4.34
CA LEU A 67 -4.37 15.91 -2.91
C LEU A 67 -3.61 14.72 -2.31
N MET A 68 -3.66 13.55 -2.93
CA MET A 68 -2.91 12.36 -2.50
C MET A 68 -1.41 12.64 -2.39
N SER A 69 -0.82 13.28 -3.41
CA SER A 69 0.59 13.64 -3.35
C SER A 69 0.91 14.61 -2.22
N SER A 70 0.02 15.58 -1.95
CA SER A 70 0.18 16.52 -0.84
C SER A 70 0.11 15.81 0.51
N ILE A 71 -0.87 14.91 0.69
CA ILE A 71 -1.05 14.11 1.90
C ILE A 71 0.17 13.24 2.16
N TYR A 72 0.66 12.51 1.16
CA TYR A 72 1.81 11.63 1.35
C TYR A 72 3.08 12.39 1.72
N LYS A 73 3.36 13.52 1.05
CA LYS A 73 4.51 14.37 1.39
C LYS A 73 4.41 14.90 2.82
N ASN A 74 3.28 15.49 3.18
CA ASN A 74 3.08 16.03 4.52
C ASN A 74 3.12 14.93 5.60
N LYS A 75 2.65 13.72 5.28
CA LYS A 75 2.71 12.59 6.21
C LYS A 75 4.15 12.11 6.45
N ILE A 76 4.95 12.04 5.38
CA ILE A 76 6.39 11.73 5.50
C ILE A 76 7.08 12.76 6.41
N ASP A 77 6.82 14.05 6.18
CA ASP A 77 7.42 15.13 6.98
C ASP A 77 6.95 15.07 8.44
N HIS A 78 5.66 14.83 8.66
CA HIS A 78 5.09 14.64 9.99
C HIS A 78 5.75 13.45 10.72
N ASP A 79 5.80 12.29 10.09
CA ASP A 79 6.33 11.07 10.72
C ASP A 79 7.84 11.18 10.97
N ALA A 80 8.57 11.96 10.16
CA ALA A 80 9.96 12.32 10.40
C ALA A 80 10.13 13.24 11.63
N GLN A 81 9.27 14.26 11.79
CA GLN A 81 9.27 15.13 12.97
C GLN A 81 8.94 14.35 14.26
N VAL A 82 7.95 13.47 14.18
CA VAL A 82 7.58 12.55 15.26
C VAL A 82 8.74 11.62 15.64
N SER A 83 9.50 11.15 14.66
CA SER A 83 10.65 10.28 14.93
C SER A 83 11.84 11.04 15.55
N GLN A 84 12.00 12.34 15.25
CA GLN A 84 13.08 13.19 15.78
C GLN A 84 12.81 13.69 17.19
N SER A 85 11.55 13.85 17.59
CA SER A 85 11.19 14.34 18.92
C SER A 85 11.52 13.35 20.05
N GLY A 86 11.96 12.13 19.72
CA GLY A 86 12.37 11.12 20.71
C GLY A 86 11.23 10.66 21.61
N VAL A 87 9.99 11.05 21.30
CA VAL A 87 8.80 10.58 22.01
C VAL A 87 8.67 9.09 21.73
N GLN A 88 9.08 8.28 22.71
CA GLN A 88 9.01 6.83 22.64
C GLN A 88 7.57 6.38 22.34
N ARG A 89 7.46 5.30 21.56
CA ARG A 89 6.24 4.53 21.35
C ARG A 89 5.55 4.29 22.70
N VAL A 90 4.41 4.92 22.91
CA VAL A 90 3.39 4.31 23.76
C VAL A 90 2.68 3.35 22.83
N ASP A 91 2.99 2.06 22.95
CA ASP A 91 2.27 1.03 22.22
C ASP A 91 0.78 1.18 22.55
N TYR A 92 -0.03 1.21 21.49
CA TYR A 92 -1.49 1.27 21.44
C TYR A 92 -2.18 1.32 22.82
N ILE A 93 -2.54 2.53 23.29
CA ILE A 93 -3.40 2.67 24.46
C ILE A 93 -4.76 2.07 24.07
N ASP A 94 -5.16 1.00 24.76
CA ASP A 94 -6.46 0.38 24.61
C ASP A 94 -7.56 1.46 24.70
N PRO A 95 -8.38 1.64 23.64
CA PRO A 95 -9.42 2.67 23.62
C PRO A 95 -10.48 2.48 24.73
N ASN A 96 -10.52 1.33 25.42
CA ASN A 96 -11.43 1.07 26.52
C ASN A 96 -10.87 1.43 27.90
N VAL A 97 -9.58 1.79 28.03
CA VAL A 97 -8.99 2.26 29.30
C VAL A 97 -9.08 3.78 29.36
N PHE A 98 -10.31 4.29 29.38
CA PHE A 98 -10.57 5.70 29.63
C PHE A 98 -10.64 5.90 31.15
N ASP A 99 -9.56 6.38 31.78
CA ASP A 99 -9.60 6.82 33.18
C ASP A 99 -10.16 8.26 33.24
N PRO A 100 -11.41 8.46 33.68
CA PRO A 100 -12.07 9.77 33.65
C PRO A 100 -11.53 10.76 34.69
N LEU A 101 -10.54 10.39 35.51
CA LEU A 101 -9.97 11.26 36.55
C LEU A 101 -8.58 11.81 36.22
N SER A 102 -8.00 11.45 35.06
CA SER A 102 -6.72 12.01 34.58
C SER A 102 -6.92 13.36 33.86
N SER A 103 -7.23 14.42 34.59
CA SER A 103 -7.50 15.77 34.05
C SER A 103 -6.24 16.62 33.79
N SER A 104 -5.14 16.02 33.34
CA SER A 104 -3.94 16.76 32.94
C SER A 104 -3.74 16.65 31.41
N PRO A 105 -3.72 17.76 30.65
CA PRO A 105 -3.41 17.79 29.21
C PRO A 105 -1.89 17.62 28.99
N SER A 106 -1.29 16.66 29.67
CA SER A 106 0.16 16.48 29.74
C SER A 106 0.63 15.45 28.72
N SER A 107 1.47 15.94 27.80
CA SER A 107 2.16 15.24 26.72
C SER A 107 1.24 14.72 25.63
N SER A 108 1.12 15.50 24.56
CA SER A 108 0.81 14.98 23.24
C SER A 108 1.91 13.99 22.85
N SER A 109 1.82 12.75 23.33
CA SER A 109 2.59 11.67 22.75
C SER A 109 2.23 11.68 21.27
N SER A 110 3.21 11.93 20.40
CA SER A 110 2.95 12.03 18.98
C SER A 110 2.76 10.62 18.45
N VAL A 111 1.55 10.09 18.66
CA VAL A 111 1.11 8.81 18.14
C VAL A 111 1.12 8.92 16.62
N ARG A 112 1.69 7.91 15.95
CA ARG A 112 1.62 7.85 14.49
C ARG A 112 0.16 7.72 14.09
N MET A 113 -0.33 8.70 13.34
CA MET A 113 -1.72 8.74 12.88
C MET A 113 -1.95 7.81 11.70
N SER A 114 -3.14 7.22 11.65
CA SER A 114 -3.61 6.48 10.46
C SER A 114 -3.80 7.45 9.27
N LEU A 115 -3.89 6.92 8.05
CA LEU A 115 -4.10 7.78 6.87
C LEU A 115 -5.44 8.55 6.94
N PRO A 116 -6.57 7.94 7.37
CA PRO A 116 -7.81 8.67 7.63
C PRO A 116 -7.66 9.86 8.58
N GLU A 117 -7.04 9.64 9.73
CA GLU A 117 -6.83 10.67 10.75
C GLU A 117 -5.97 11.80 10.20
N PHE A 118 -4.87 11.42 9.55
CA PHE A 118 -3.97 12.38 8.91
C PHE A 118 -4.66 13.17 7.80
N LEU A 119 -5.52 12.53 6.99
CA LEU A 119 -6.33 13.19 5.98
C LEU A 119 -7.24 14.25 6.63
N PHE A 120 -7.90 13.96 7.75
CA PHE A 120 -8.73 14.95 8.44
C PHE A 120 -7.93 16.12 8.98
N GLU A 121 -6.81 15.87 9.66
CA GLU A 121 -5.95 16.94 10.16
C GLU A 121 -5.38 17.78 9.01
N HIS A 122 -5.01 17.16 7.88
CA HIS A 122 -4.58 17.86 6.68
C HIS A 122 -5.69 18.76 6.10
N LEU A 123 -6.91 18.24 5.97
CA LEU A 123 -8.06 19.04 5.50
C LEU A 123 -8.40 20.17 6.48
N LYS A 124 -8.29 19.91 7.79
CA LYS A 124 -8.53 20.91 8.84
C LYS A 124 -7.50 22.03 8.80
N GLN A 125 -6.23 21.73 8.53
CA GLN A 125 -5.18 22.74 8.31
C GLN A 125 -5.48 23.62 7.09
N ILE A 126 -6.01 23.05 6.01
CA ILE A 126 -6.30 23.78 4.77
C ILE A 126 -7.58 24.63 4.89
N TYR A 127 -8.66 24.06 5.41
CA TYR A 127 -9.99 24.67 5.35
C TYR A 127 -10.44 25.34 6.66
N GLY A 128 -9.86 24.97 7.80
CA GLY A 128 -10.17 25.51 9.14
C GLY A 128 -11.56 25.11 9.68
N ALA A 129 -12.63 25.40 8.94
CA ALA A 129 -14.00 25.17 9.37
C ALA A 129 -14.41 23.69 9.25
N GLN A 130 -14.88 23.11 10.37
CA GLN A 130 -15.30 21.70 10.46
C GLN A 130 -16.29 21.27 9.35
N LYS A 131 -17.26 22.12 9.02
CA LYS A 131 -18.24 21.84 7.95
C LYS A 131 -17.58 21.64 6.58
N LEU A 132 -16.57 22.45 6.25
CA LEU A 132 -15.83 22.31 4.99
C LEU A 132 -14.97 21.05 5.02
N VAL A 133 -14.33 20.75 6.16
CA VAL A 133 -13.54 19.52 6.33
C VAL A 133 -14.39 18.28 6.04
N GLU A 134 -15.61 18.21 6.60
CA GLU A 134 -16.53 17.09 6.36
C GLU A 134 -17.00 17.00 4.90
N GLU A 135 -17.30 18.14 4.27
CA GLU A 135 -17.69 18.21 2.85
C GLU A 135 -16.57 17.73 1.92
N TYR A 136 -15.34 18.19 2.16
CA TYR A 136 -14.18 17.79 1.37
C TYR A 136 -13.78 16.33 1.64
N ALA A 137 -13.86 15.86 2.89
CA ALA A 137 -13.67 14.44 3.19
C ALA A 137 -14.70 13.57 2.44
N GLY A 138 -15.99 13.95 2.45
CA GLY A 138 -17.02 13.29 1.65
C GLY A 138 -16.71 13.30 0.15
N SER A 139 -16.23 14.43 -0.38
CA SER A 139 -15.79 14.56 -1.77
C SER A 139 -14.60 13.65 -2.11
N VAL A 140 -13.63 13.50 -1.19
CA VAL A 140 -12.50 12.56 -1.35
C VAL A 140 -13.02 11.15 -1.52
N ILE A 141 -13.87 10.67 -0.60
CA ILE A 141 -14.35 9.29 -0.66
C ILE A 141 -15.21 9.03 -1.90
N ALA A 142 -16.10 9.97 -2.25
CA ALA A 142 -16.88 9.87 -3.48
C ALA A 142 -15.99 9.78 -4.73
N THR A 143 -14.89 10.53 -4.74
CA THR A 143 -13.91 10.52 -5.84
C THR A 143 -13.10 9.22 -5.87
N ILE A 144 -12.73 8.66 -4.72
CA ILE A 144 -12.08 7.34 -4.61
C ILE A 144 -12.99 6.26 -5.18
N ILE A 145 -14.27 6.20 -4.75
CA ILE A 145 -15.24 5.21 -5.24
C ILE A 145 -15.37 5.28 -6.76
N LYS A 146 -15.44 6.50 -7.30
CA LYS A 146 -15.56 6.74 -8.75
C LYS A 146 -14.36 6.23 -9.55
N TYR A 147 -13.12 6.47 -9.10
CA TYR A 147 -11.93 6.22 -9.90
C TYR A 147 -11.11 4.99 -9.52
N ARG A 148 -11.34 4.36 -8.35
CA ARG A 148 -10.53 3.22 -7.88
C ARG A 148 -10.51 2.02 -8.84
N GLN A 149 -11.58 1.83 -9.63
CA GLN A 149 -11.64 0.74 -10.60
C GLN A 149 -10.81 1.01 -11.87
N VAL A 150 -10.50 2.28 -12.13
CA VAL A 150 -9.83 2.72 -13.37
C VAL A 150 -8.39 3.15 -13.10
N ASP A 151 -8.06 3.60 -11.89
CA ASP A 151 -6.72 4.06 -11.52
C ASP A 151 -6.18 3.32 -10.28
N ARG A 152 -5.12 2.54 -10.49
CA ARG A 152 -4.48 1.73 -9.43
C ARG A 152 -3.99 2.58 -8.25
N ARG A 153 -3.56 3.82 -8.49
CA ARG A 153 -3.08 4.71 -7.41
C ARG A 153 -4.22 5.07 -6.47
N VAL A 154 -5.40 5.34 -7.05
CA VAL A 154 -6.61 5.62 -6.30
C VAL A 154 -7.07 4.38 -5.55
N ASP A 155 -6.93 3.17 -6.12
CA ASP A 155 -7.22 1.93 -5.39
C ASP A 155 -6.32 1.73 -4.17
N ILE A 156 -4.99 1.87 -4.33
CA ILE A 156 -4.01 1.81 -3.24
C ILE A 156 -4.37 2.83 -2.14
N PHE A 157 -4.59 4.09 -2.52
CA PHE A 157 -4.98 5.13 -1.57
C PHE A 157 -6.30 4.81 -0.86
N GLY A 158 -7.29 4.30 -1.61
CA GLY A 158 -8.56 3.84 -1.07
C GLY A 158 -8.41 2.74 -0.02
N ARG A 159 -7.48 1.79 -0.21
CA ARG A 159 -7.21 0.73 0.78
C ARG A 159 -6.68 1.29 2.10
N PHE A 160 -5.77 2.27 2.05
CA PHE A 160 -5.30 2.94 3.26
C PHE A 160 -6.38 3.81 3.91
N VAL A 161 -7.19 4.52 3.12
CA VAL A 161 -8.31 5.32 3.63
C VAL A 161 -9.39 4.45 4.26
N ASN A 162 -9.61 3.24 3.76
CA ASN A 162 -10.56 2.30 4.34
C ASN A 162 -9.97 1.48 5.51
N GLU A 163 -8.67 1.63 5.80
CA GLU A 163 -7.93 0.78 6.76
C GLU A 163 -8.01 -0.72 6.40
N ASP A 164 -8.07 -1.01 5.09
CA ASP A 164 -7.87 -2.35 4.54
C ASP A 164 -6.41 -2.78 4.73
N TRP A 165 -5.50 -1.80 4.73
CA TRP A 165 -4.07 -1.94 5.02
C TRP A 165 -3.71 -1.14 6.26
N ASP A 166 -2.92 -1.76 7.12
CA ASP A 166 -2.50 -1.20 8.41
C ASP A 166 -1.40 -0.13 8.28
N LEU A 167 -1.04 0.46 9.42
CA LEU A 167 -0.03 1.50 9.49
C LEU A 167 1.38 1.02 9.10
N PRO A 168 1.87 -0.17 9.52
CA PRO A 168 3.12 -0.73 9.01
C PRO A 168 3.18 -0.84 7.48
N VAL A 169 2.10 -1.26 6.82
CA VAL A 169 2.03 -1.32 5.35
C VAL A 169 2.09 0.08 4.75
N LEU A 170 1.47 1.08 5.38
CA LEU A 170 1.56 2.48 4.94
C LEU A 170 2.98 3.05 5.07
N ASP A 171 3.66 2.78 6.19
CA ASP A 171 5.05 3.22 6.41
C ASP A 171 5.97 2.63 5.34
N LEU A 172 5.82 1.33 5.06
CA LEU A 172 6.55 0.64 4.00
C LEU A 172 6.22 1.22 2.61
N TYR A 173 4.95 1.50 2.33
CA TYR A 173 4.51 2.13 1.08
C TYR A 173 5.20 3.48 0.87
N LEU A 174 5.16 4.36 1.87
CA LEU A 174 5.77 5.69 1.79
C LEU A 174 7.29 5.60 1.61
N LYS A 175 7.96 4.73 2.39
CA LYS A 175 9.39 4.46 2.25
C LYS A 175 9.75 3.97 0.84
N THR A 176 8.99 3.01 0.32
CA THR A 176 9.20 2.47 -1.03
C THR A 176 8.92 3.52 -2.10
N TRP A 177 7.87 4.33 -1.94
CA TRP A 177 7.52 5.40 -2.86
C TRP A 177 8.64 6.44 -3.00
N ILE A 178 9.24 6.87 -1.87
CA ILE A 178 10.42 7.75 -1.84
C ILE A 178 11.58 7.10 -2.59
N MET A 179 11.92 5.84 -2.26
CA MET A 179 13.02 5.13 -2.93
C MET A 179 12.83 5.02 -4.45
N VAL A 180 11.58 4.85 -4.91
CA VAL A 180 11.28 4.82 -6.36
C VAL A 180 11.54 6.18 -7.02
N GLU A 181 11.25 7.28 -6.34
CA GLU A 181 11.52 8.63 -6.86
C GLU A 181 13.03 8.97 -6.83
N ASP A 182 13.69 8.64 -5.72
CA ASP A 182 15.06 9.06 -5.43
C ASP A 182 16.11 8.21 -6.14
N PHE A 183 15.92 6.89 -6.20
CA PHE A 183 16.93 6.01 -6.78
C PHE A 183 16.96 6.12 -8.30
N LYS A 184 18.13 6.49 -8.83
CA LYS A 184 18.40 6.60 -10.27
C LYS A 184 19.14 5.38 -10.85
N HIS A 185 19.06 4.24 -10.16
CA HIS A 185 19.70 3.00 -10.63
C HIS A 185 18.98 2.45 -11.86
N GLY A 186 19.75 2.14 -12.91
CA GLY A 186 19.25 1.59 -14.16
C GLY A 186 18.48 2.57 -15.04
N PRO A 187 18.07 2.12 -16.25
CA PRO A 187 17.42 2.96 -17.24
C PRO A 187 16.07 3.52 -16.78
N GLU A 188 15.74 4.74 -17.23
CA GLU A 188 14.47 5.41 -16.96
C GLU A 188 13.53 5.31 -18.16
N PHE A 189 12.35 4.72 -17.91
CA PHE A 189 11.37 4.41 -18.96
C PHE A 189 10.14 5.31 -18.87
N CYS A 190 10.34 6.62 -18.78
CA CYS A 190 9.27 7.63 -18.88
C CYS A 190 9.78 8.85 -19.65
N HIS A 191 9.16 9.13 -20.80
CA HIS A 191 9.63 10.16 -21.74
C HIS A 191 8.75 11.39 -21.82
N GLN A 192 7.67 11.46 -21.05
CA GLN A 192 6.87 12.68 -21.01
C GLN A 192 7.27 13.40 -19.74
N LYS A 193 7.76 14.65 -19.90
CA LYS A 193 7.61 15.66 -18.84
C LYS A 193 6.20 15.46 -18.29
N PRO A 194 5.98 15.43 -16.97
CA PRO A 194 4.64 15.39 -16.43
C PRO A 194 3.92 16.66 -16.91
N LEU A 195 3.34 16.61 -18.11
CA LEU A 195 2.15 17.37 -18.41
C LEU A 195 1.18 16.87 -17.37
N ASP A 196 0.67 17.82 -16.59
CA ASP A 196 -0.09 17.64 -15.35
C ASP A 196 -1.18 16.54 -15.41
N ASP A 197 -1.58 16.07 -16.59
CA ASP A 197 -2.80 15.30 -16.78
C ASP A 197 -2.66 13.77 -16.91
N MET A 198 -1.50 13.16 -17.17
CA MET A 198 -1.49 11.68 -17.42
C MET A 198 -0.24 10.90 -16.95
N PRO A 199 -0.12 10.58 -15.64
CA PRO A 199 0.93 9.69 -15.11
C PRO A 199 0.56 8.19 -15.22
N LYS A 200 -0.35 7.79 -16.12
CA LYS A 200 -0.88 6.42 -16.20
C LYS A 200 0.18 5.34 -16.50
N TYR A 201 1.37 5.72 -16.95
CA TYR A 201 2.40 4.79 -17.41
C TYR A 201 3.78 5.08 -16.83
N ALA A 202 3.86 5.52 -15.57
CA ALA A 202 5.14 5.58 -14.88
C ALA A 202 5.73 4.16 -14.79
N ARG A 203 6.79 3.87 -15.55
CA ARG A 203 7.48 2.56 -15.58
C ARG A 203 8.84 2.70 -14.91
N ILE A 204 9.20 1.70 -14.12
CA ILE A 204 10.54 1.56 -13.53
C ILE A 204 11.22 0.33 -14.10
N SER A 205 12.55 0.38 -14.23
CA SER A 205 13.31 -0.80 -14.65
C SER A 205 13.26 -1.89 -13.59
N LYS A 206 13.25 -3.16 -14.01
CA LYS A 206 13.35 -4.31 -13.09
C LYS A 206 14.62 -4.21 -12.25
N VAL A 207 15.71 -3.72 -12.82
CA VAL A 207 16.97 -3.50 -12.10
C VAL A 207 16.79 -2.51 -10.94
N ARG A 208 16.10 -1.38 -11.17
CA ARG A 208 15.79 -0.41 -10.11
C ARG A 208 14.93 -1.05 -9.03
N ALA A 209 13.89 -1.78 -9.42
CA ALA A 209 13.00 -2.46 -8.48
C ALA A 209 13.78 -3.46 -7.61
N LEU A 210 14.64 -4.29 -8.20
CA LEU A 210 15.50 -5.23 -7.46
C LEU A 210 16.47 -4.51 -6.50
N TYR A 211 17.02 -3.37 -6.90
CA TYR A 211 17.87 -2.57 -6.02
C TYR A 211 17.10 -2.02 -4.81
N ILE A 212 15.87 -1.54 -5.02
CA ILE A 212 14.97 -1.11 -3.95
C ILE A 212 14.69 -2.28 -2.99
N LEU A 213 14.33 -3.46 -3.53
CA LEU A 213 14.08 -4.66 -2.71
C LEU A 213 15.31 -5.10 -1.92
N LYS A 214 16.51 -5.01 -2.50
CA LYS A 214 17.77 -5.26 -1.78
C LYS A 214 17.95 -4.32 -0.59
N THR A 215 17.53 -3.06 -0.73
CA THR A 215 17.60 -2.05 0.33
C THR A 215 16.56 -2.34 1.43
N LEU A 216 15.36 -2.76 1.03
CA LEU A 216 14.27 -3.15 1.92
C LEU A 216 14.47 -4.53 2.58
N LYS A 217 15.51 -5.29 2.21
CA LYS A 217 15.78 -6.63 2.75
C LYS A 217 15.88 -6.65 4.29
N ARG A 218 16.30 -5.55 4.90
CA ARG A 218 16.33 -5.43 6.37
C ARG A 218 14.94 -5.38 6.99
N ASP A 219 13.99 -4.75 6.31
CA ASP A 219 12.62 -4.59 6.79
C ASP A 219 11.73 -5.79 6.41
N LEU A 220 12.08 -6.51 5.32
CA LEU A 220 11.25 -7.57 4.72
C LEU A 220 12.02 -8.88 4.44
N PRO A 221 12.84 -9.42 5.37
CA PRO A 221 13.80 -10.48 5.05
C PRO A 221 13.15 -11.75 4.46
N THR A 222 11.96 -12.12 4.91
CA THR A 222 11.23 -13.33 4.49
C THR A 222 10.34 -13.11 3.27
N LEU A 223 10.04 -11.85 2.93
CA LEU A 223 9.02 -11.51 1.93
C LEU A 223 9.60 -11.14 0.56
N ILE A 224 10.91 -10.84 0.49
CA ILE A 224 11.57 -10.43 -0.76
C ILE A 224 11.33 -11.46 -1.87
N ASP A 225 11.49 -12.75 -1.61
CA ASP A 225 11.36 -13.79 -2.65
C ASP A 225 9.94 -13.84 -3.22
N GLN A 226 8.91 -13.67 -2.38
CA GLN A 226 7.53 -13.61 -2.82
C GLN A 226 7.26 -12.35 -3.64
N ILE A 227 7.77 -11.20 -3.20
CA ILE A 227 7.67 -9.93 -3.94
C ILE A 227 8.33 -10.04 -5.32
N VAL A 228 9.54 -10.60 -5.39
CA VAL A 228 10.26 -10.80 -6.66
C VAL A 228 9.46 -11.71 -7.60
N ARG A 229 8.95 -12.85 -7.11
CA ARG A 229 8.14 -13.77 -7.94
C ARG A 229 6.89 -13.10 -8.50
N LEU A 230 6.20 -12.26 -7.73
CA LEU A 230 5.01 -11.55 -8.20
C LEU A 230 5.36 -10.40 -9.15
N MET A 231 6.46 -9.69 -8.87
CA MET A 231 7.01 -8.65 -9.73
C MET A 231 7.37 -9.21 -11.11
N GLU A 232 8.06 -10.34 -11.18
CA GLU A 232 8.45 -10.97 -12.45
C GLU A 232 7.26 -11.35 -13.32
N LYS A 233 6.13 -11.74 -12.72
CA LYS A 233 4.88 -12.01 -13.46
C LYS A 233 4.24 -10.76 -14.06
N ARG A 234 4.52 -9.58 -13.50
CA ARG A 234 4.03 -8.28 -13.99
C ARG A 234 5.08 -7.49 -14.78
N CYS A 235 6.30 -7.99 -14.87
CA CYS A 235 7.34 -7.38 -15.70
C CYS A 235 7.02 -7.58 -17.18
N GLU A 236 7.33 -6.55 -17.95
CA GLU A 236 7.20 -6.53 -19.40
C GLU A 236 8.57 -6.28 -20.01
N GLU A 237 8.85 -6.91 -21.14
CA GLU A 237 10.06 -6.60 -21.91
C GLU A 237 9.79 -5.42 -22.85
N VAL A 238 10.67 -4.43 -22.83
CA VAL A 238 10.61 -3.29 -23.76
C VAL A 238 11.35 -3.60 -25.05
N THR A 239 11.00 -2.87 -26.10
CA THR A 239 11.73 -2.95 -27.38
C THR A 239 13.18 -2.47 -27.21
N GLU A 240 14.08 -2.94 -28.08
CA GLU A 240 15.48 -2.51 -28.07
C GLU A 240 15.62 -0.99 -28.28
N ASP A 241 14.77 -0.41 -29.12
CA ASP A 241 14.74 1.04 -29.35
C ASP A 241 14.31 1.83 -28.11
N GLU A 242 13.29 1.37 -27.38
CA GLU A 242 12.89 1.98 -26.10
C GLU A 242 14.01 1.86 -25.06
N PHE A 243 14.63 0.69 -24.96
CA PHE A 243 15.77 0.45 -24.08
C PHE A 243 16.93 1.40 -24.39
N LYS A 244 17.32 1.50 -25.66
CA LYS A 244 18.38 2.41 -26.12
C LYS A 244 18.08 3.86 -25.76
N LYS A 245 16.84 4.32 -25.99
CA LYS A 245 16.42 5.68 -25.61
C LYS A 245 16.53 5.91 -24.10
N ALA A 246 16.06 4.97 -23.30
CA ALA A 246 16.14 5.02 -21.84
C ALA A 246 17.60 5.05 -21.33
N MET A 247 18.49 4.27 -21.94
CA MET A 247 19.92 4.25 -21.61
C MET A 247 20.60 5.58 -21.93
N ILE A 248 20.36 6.14 -23.13
CA ILE A 248 20.92 7.44 -23.52
C ILE A 248 20.46 8.54 -22.56
N GLN A 249 19.18 8.53 -22.17
CA GLN A 249 18.64 9.53 -21.24
C GLN A 249 19.21 9.42 -19.84
N ALA A 250 19.47 8.20 -19.37
CA ALA A 250 20.15 7.98 -18.10
C ALA A 250 21.66 8.29 -18.15
N GLY A 251 22.16 8.85 -19.26
CA GLY A 251 23.55 9.29 -19.42
C GLY A 251 24.53 8.19 -19.83
N TYR A 252 24.03 7.00 -20.16
CA TYR A 252 24.89 5.90 -20.61
C TYR A 252 25.21 6.03 -22.09
N LYS A 253 26.48 5.80 -22.45
CA LYS A 253 26.89 5.67 -23.85
C LYS A 253 26.43 4.32 -24.38
N TYR A 254 25.39 4.32 -25.22
CA TYR A 254 24.97 3.11 -25.94
C TYR A 254 25.81 2.94 -27.21
N ILE A 255 26.65 1.92 -27.25
CA ILE A 255 27.42 1.54 -28.45
C ILE A 255 26.81 0.23 -28.96
N PRO A 256 26.14 0.21 -30.14
CA PRO A 256 25.39 -0.95 -30.63
C PRO A 256 26.20 -2.26 -30.77
N SER A 257 27.51 -2.15 -30.90
CA SER A 257 28.45 -3.27 -31.00
C SER A 257 29.11 -3.67 -29.68
N GLN A 258 28.83 -2.96 -28.58
CA GLN A 258 29.41 -3.23 -27.27
C GLN A 258 28.39 -3.84 -26.31
N PHE A 259 28.96 -4.58 -25.36
CA PHE A 259 28.33 -5.21 -24.22
C PHE A 259 27.23 -4.34 -23.59
N ASN A 260 26.14 -4.96 -23.13
CA ASN A 260 25.13 -4.30 -22.31
C ASN A 260 25.86 -3.53 -21.19
N PRO A 261 25.72 -2.20 -21.07
CA PRO A 261 26.44 -1.46 -20.02
C PRO A 261 26.05 -1.95 -18.61
N MET A 262 24.87 -2.56 -18.47
CA MET A 262 24.39 -3.16 -17.22
C MET A 262 25.04 -4.52 -16.90
N SER A 263 25.68 -5.20 -17.87
CA SER A 263 26.36 -6.46 -17.56
C SER A 263 27.69 -6.27 -16.84
N LEU A 264 28.22 -5.04 -16.78
CA LEU A 264 29.23 -4.66 -15.78
C LEU A 264 28.72 -4.81 -14.34
N TRP A 265 27.40 -4.80 -14.14
CA TRP A 265 26.74 -5.03 -12.86
C TRP A 265 26.22 -6.46 -12.72
N GLY A 266 26.61 -7.36 -13.62
CA GLY A 266 26.13 -8.75 -13.65
C GLY A 266 24.68 -8.90 -14.07
N VAL A 267 24.07 -7.87 -14.68
CA VAL A 267 22.70 -7.92 -15.18
C VAL A 267 22.68 -8.35 -16.63
N ASP A 268 21.98 -9.45 -16.93
CA ASP A 268 21.81 -9.93 -18.30
C ASP A 268 20.94 -8.97 -19.15
N ALA A 269 21.05 -9.09 -20.47
CA ALA A 269 20.35 -8.20 -21.40
C ALA A 269 18.81 -8.31 -21.29
N VAL A 270 18.28 -9.49 -20.99
CA VAL A 270 16.83 -9.71 -20.85
C VAL A 270 16.33 -8.96 -19.62
N THR A 271 16.98 -9.15 -18.47
CA THR A 271 16.64 -8.43 -17.22
C THR A 271 16.78 -6.92 -17.36
N ALA A 272 17.78 -6.43 -18.09
CA ALA A 272 17.99 -4.99 -18.30
C ALA A 272 16.85 -4.35 -19.11
N ARG A 273 16.22 -5.11 -20.02
CA ARG A 273 15.08 -4.67 -20.84
C ARG A 273 13.72 -4.86 -20.17
N GLN A 274 13.68 -5.41 -18.97
CA GLN A 274 12.43 -5.60 -18.24
C GLN A 274 12.04 -4.34 -17.45
N VAL A 275 10.76 -4.01 -17.51
CA VAL A 275 10.13 -2.90 -16.79
C VAL A 275 8.89 -3.35 -16.06
N ILE A 276 8.47 -2.59 -15.05
CA ILE A 276 7.20 -2.77 -14.36
C ILE A 276 6.53 -1.42 -14.16
N ASN A 277 5.19 -1.37 -14.20
CA ASN A 277 4.47 -0.16 -13.81
C ASN A 277 4.78 0.16 -12.33
N LYS A 278 5.10 1.42 -12.04
CA LYS A 278 5.42 1.90 -10.68
C LYS A 278 4.30 1.55 -9.69
N CYS A 279 3.05 1.69 -10.10
CA CYS A 279 1.91 1.41 -9.24
C CYS A 279 1.75 -0.08 -8.98
N ASP A 280 2.06 -0.92 -9.97
CA ASP A 280 2.05 -2.38 -9.79
C ASP A 280 3.15 -2.84 -8.83
N PHE A 281 4.34 -2.26 -8.94
CA PHE A 281 5.42 -2.55 -8.00
C PHE A 281 5.04 -2.20 -6.56
N LEU A 282 4.50 -1.00 -6.33
CA LEU A 282 4.04 -0.56 -5.01
C LEU A 282 2.88 -1.44 -4.49
N ASP A 283 1.89 -1.76 -5.34
CA ASP A 283 0.78 -2.66 -4.99
C ASP A 283 1.27 -4.05 -4.58
N ILE A 284 2.25 -4.62 -5.28
CA ILE A 284 2.84 -5.93 -4.94
C ILE A 284 3.50 -5.87 -3.56
N VAL A 285 4.35 -4.87 -3.31
CA VAL A 285 5.06 -4.72 -2.03
C VAL A 285 4.06 -4.64 -0.87
N CYS A 286 3.03 -3.81 -1.00
CA CYS A 286 2.01 -3.65 0.03
C CYS A 286 1.13 -4.91 0.18
N SER A 287 0.74 -5.54 -0.92
CA SER A 287 -0.14 -6.72 -0.88
C SER A 287 0.54 -7.92 -0.21
N VAL A 288 1.84 -8.13 -0.46
CA VAL A 288 2.59 -9.21 0.20
C VAL A 288 2.69 -8.94 1.69
N MET A 289 3.05 -7.72 2.10
CA MET A 289 3.13 -7.35 3.52
C MET A 289 1.78 -7.46 4.23
N SER A 290 0.70 -7.02 3.58
CA SER A 290 -0.65 -7.11 4.18
C SER A 290 -1.13 -8.56 4.34
N SER A 291 -0.74 -9.47 3.44
CA SER A 291 -1.18 -10.87 3.52
C SER A 291 -0.54 -11.61 4.69
N THR A 292 0.67 -11.23 5.10
CA THR A 292 1.40 -11.90 6.19
C THR A 292 0.90 -11.48 7.56
N VAL A 293 0.46 -10.23 7.70
CA VAL A 293 -0.15 -9.75 8.96
C VAL A 293 -1.44 -10.50 9.24
N SER A 294 -2.28 -10.71 8.22
CA SER A 294 -3.53 -11.46 8.39
C SER A 294 -3.30 -12.92 8.79
N ASP A 295 -2.28 -13.59 8.22
CA ASP A 295 -1.96 -14.97 8.58
C ASP A 295 -1.43 -15.11 10.02
N GLU A 296 -0.71 -14.10 10.53
CA GLU A 296 -0.21 -14.08 11.90
C GLU A 296 -1.33 -13.81 12.92
N ASP A 297 -2.22 -12.86 12.60
CA ASP A 297 -3.40 -12.57 13.42
C ASP A 297 -4.31 -13.78 13.53
N GLU A 298 -4.62 -14.44 12.41
CA GLU A 298 -5.43 -15.67 12.41
C GLU A 298 -4.76 -16.80 13.23
N ARG A 299 -3.44 -16.98 13.10
CA ARG A 299 -2.70 -17.97 13.90
C ARG A 299 -2.70 -17.63 15.38
N SER A 300 -2.59 -16.34 15.74
CA SER A 300 -2.62 -15.92 17.14
C SER A 300 -3.98 -16.18 17.79
N ILE A 301 -5.07 -15.89 17.07
CA ILE A 301 -6.44 -16.15 17.52
C ILE A 301 -6.64 -17.65 17.70
N ILE A 302 -6.22 -18.47 16.73
CA ILE A 302 -6.32 -19.94 16.82
C ILE A 302 -5.51 -20.46 18.02
N ASN A 303 -4.29 -19.97 18.24
CA ASN A 303 -3.49 -20.40 19.38
C ASN A 303 -4.11 -19.98 20.73
N GLU A 304 -4.72 -18.81 20.80
CA GLU A 304 -5.43 -18.35 22.01
C GLU A 304 -6.68 -19.20 22.28
N GLU A 305 -7.44 -19.56 21.24
CA GLU A 305 -8.59 -20.48 21.37
C GLU A 305 -8.16 -21.89 21.78
N VAL A 306 -7.07 -22.41 21.23
CA VAL A 306 -6.51 -23.72 21.62
C VAL A 306 -6.07 -23.69 23.09
N ASN A 307 -5.37 -22.65 23.54
CA ASN A 307 -4.96 -22.52 24.94
C ASN A 307 -6.18 -22.44 25.88
N LYS A 308 -7.25 -21.73 25.50
CA LYS A 308 -8.50 -21.67 26.28
C LYS A 308 -9.19 -23.03 26.38
N LEU A 309 -9.14 -23.85 25.33
CA LEU A 309 -9.68 -25.21 25.35
C LEU A 309 -8.84 -26.14 26.26
N GLU A 310 -7.51 -26.05 26.18
CA GLU A 310 -6.62 -26.83 27.06
C GLU A 310 -6.79 -26.47 28.54
N GLU A 311 -6.99 -25.18 28.87
CA GLU A 311 -7.31 -24.76 30.24
C GLU A 311 -8.68 -25.28 30.71
N SER A 312 -9.68 -25.33 29.82
CA SER A 312 -11.01 -25.87 30.14
C SER A 312 -10.96 -27.37 30.44
N ASP A 313 -10.21 -28.13 29.65
CA ASP A 313 -9.99 -29.56 29.86
C ASP A 313 -9.18 -29.84 31.12
N TYR A 314 -8.23 -28.98 31.46
CA TYR A 314 -7.49 -29.08 32.71
C TYR A 314 -8.38 -28.84 33.94
N ILE A 315 -9.26 -27.83 33.90
CA ILE A 315 -10.20 -27.52 34.98
C ILE A 315 -11.26 -28.62 35.15
N SER A 316 -11.76 -29.20 34.05
CA SER A 316 -12.71 -30.31 34.08
C SER A 316 -12.08 -31.59 34.67
N ASN A 317 -10.81 -31.85 34.37
CA ASN A 317 -10.07 -32.96 34.95
C ASN A 317 -9.76 -32.77 36.45
N LEU A 318 -9.46 -31.54 36.89
CA LEU A 318 -9.26 -31.22 38.32
C LEU A 318 -10.54 -31.35 39.15
N SER A 319 -11.68 -30.95 38.58
CA SER A 319 -12.99 -31.09 39.24
C SER A 319 -13.41 -32.57 39.35
N ASN A 320 -13.08 -33.40 38.36
CA ASN A 320 -13.27 -34.85 38.42
C ASN A 320 -12.34 -35.53 39.45
N GLN A 321 -11.10 -35.07 39.61
CA GLN A 321 -10.20 -35.58 40.66
C GLN A 321 -10.69 -35.25 42.08
N LYS A 322 -11.25 -34.05 42.31
CA LYS A 322 -11.83 -33.69 43.61
C LYS A 322 -13.03 -34.55 44.01
N ASN A 323 -13.78 -35.08 43.04
CA ASN A 323 -14.91 -35.99 43.32
C ASN A 323 -14.46 -37.43 43.63
N MET A 324 -13.21 -37.81 43.32
CA MET A 324 -12.67 -39.14 43.59
C MET A 324 -12.03 -39.27 44.98
N THR A 325 -11.59 -38.17 45.61
CA THR A 325 -11.01 -38.18 46.96
C THR A 325 -12.05 -38.09 48.09
N GLY A 326 -13.34 -37.95 47.77
CA GLY A 326 -14.44 -37.90 48.73
C GLY A 326 -15.06 -39.25 49.12
N ARG A 327 -14.54 -40.39 48.63
CA ARG A 327 -14.93 -41.69 49.16
C ARG A 327 -14.20 -41.94 50.47
N GLU A 328 -14.90 -41.71 51.58
CA GLU A 328 -14.48 -42.21 52.89
C GLU A 328 -14.08 -43.69 52.75
N PRO A 329 -12.90 -44.08 53.23
CA PRO A 329 -12.49 -45.48 53.24
C PRO A 329 -13.57 -46.27 53.98
N SER A 330 -14.18 -47.24 53.29
CA SER A 330 -15.20 -48.09 53.89
C SER A 330 -14.65 -48.70 55.18
N PRO A 331 -15.43 -48.68 56.27
CA PRO A 331 -14.98 -49.22 57.55
C PRO A 331 -14.56 -50.68 57.34
N ASN A 332 -13.29 -50.94 57.65
CA ASN A 332 -12.68 -52.26 57.53
C ASN A 332 -13.50 -53.27 58.36
N PRO A 333 -14.16 -54.27 57.75
CA PRO A 333 -15.05 -55.18 58.47
C PRO A 333 -14.30 -56.25 59.28
N TYR A 334 -12.96 -56.25 59.26
CA TYR A 334 -12.12 -57.18 60.00
C TYR A 334 -11.23 -56.42 60.99
N GLY A 335 -11.81 -56.10 62.15
CA GLY A 335 -11.12 -55.50 63.29
C GLY A 335 -11.73 -56.01 64.59
N GLY A 336 -11.72 -57.33 64.77
CA GLY A 336 -12.05 -57.99 66.02
C GLY A 336 -10.88 -58.87 66.44
N TRP A 337 -10.54 -58.79 67.73
CA TRP A 337 -9.62 -59.62 68.51
C TRP A 337 -8.13 -59.27 68.36
N GLU A 338 -7.64 -58.36 69.22
CA GLU A 338 -6.92 -58.69 70.46
C GLU A 338 -6.78 -57.47 71.38
#